data_AF-A0A6P9EY07-F1
#
_entry.id   AF-A0A6P9EY07-F1
#
_cell.length_a   1.000
_cell.length_b   1.000
_cell.length_c   1.000
_cell.angle_alpha   90.00
_cell.angle_beta   90.00
_cell.angle_gamma   90.00
#
_symmetry.space_group_name_H-M   'P 1'
#
loop_
_entity.id
_entity.type
_entity.pdbx_description
1 polymer ?
#
loop_
_entity_poly.entity_id
_entity_poly.type
_entity_poly.pdbx_seq_one_letter_code
_entity_poly.pdbx_strand_id
1 'polypeptide(L)'
;MYKELLQVNDNNNYTQFKNGKDVAFFRRHPALRGWLLLAMSSHKTFRIKRFLAKKQKQNRPIPQWIRMKTGNKIRYNSKRRHWRRTNLGL
;
A
#
# COMPACT_ATOMS: atom_id res chain seq x y z
N MET A 1 27.96 -8.60 19.59
CA MET A 1 28.09 -9.87 18.84
C MET A 1 26.76 -10.60 19.02
N TYR A 2 25.87 -10.49 18.04
CA TYR A 2 24.47 -10.95 18.14
C TYR A 2 24.38 -12.46 18.31
N LYS A 3 24.34 -12.93 19.55
CA LYS A 3 23.86 -14.27 19.93
C LYS A 3 23.32 -14.18 21.35
N GLU A 4 22.00 -14.03 21.51
CA GLU A 4 21.38 -14.49 22.78
C GLU A 4 19.86 -14.63 22.84
N LEU A 5 19.06 -14.51 21.77
CA LEU A 5 17.61 -14.75 21.89
C LEU A 5 17.04 -15.63 20.78
N LEU A 6 17.52 -16.87 20.73
CA LEU A 6 16.79 -17.98 20.09
C LEU A 6 16.62 -19.09 21.11
N GLN A 7 15.60 -18.98 21.94
CA GLN A 7 14.98 -20.17 22.53
C GLN A 7 14.02 -20.74 21.48
N VAL A 8 14.41 -21.86 20.89
CA VAL A 8 13.51 -22.72 20.10
C VAL A 8 12.46 -23.25 21.07
N ASN A 9 11.19 -22.97 20.77
CA ASN A 9 10.06 -23.52 21.52
C ASN A 9 9.17 -24.27 20.53
N ASP A 10 8.97 -25.57 20.79
CA ASP A 10 8.52 -26.61 19.86
C ASP A 10 7.04 -26.55 19.43
N ASN A 11 6.42 -25.38 19.43
CA ASN A 11 5.01 -25.25 19.07
C ASN A 11 4.84 -24.17 18.00
N ASN A 12 4.60 -24.62 16.76
CA ASN A 12 4.26 -23.82 15.57
C ASN A 12 3.03 -22.93 15.82
N ASN A 13 3.20 -21.82 16.53
CA ASN A 13 2.19 -20.80 16.72
C ASN A 13 2.84 -19.46 16.38
N TYR A 14 2.46 -18.90 15.22
CA TYR A 14 2.74 -17.51 14.92
C TYR A 14 2.25 -16.66 16.09
N THR A 15 3.20 -16.01 16.75
CA THR A 15 3.00 -15.21 17.96
C THR A 15 1.81 -14.25 17.80
N GLN A 16 0.70 -14.53 18.47
CA GLN A 16 -0.39 -13.56 18.65
C GLN A 16 0.14 -12.39 19.48
N PHE A 17 0.17 -11.19 18.88
CA PHE A 17 0.44 -9.95 19.62
C PHE A 17 -0.65 -9.76 20.68
N LYS A 18 -0.30 -9.93 21.95
CA LYS A 18 -1.20 -9.68 23.07
C LYS A 18 -1.25 -8.18 23.37
N ASN A 19 -2.45 -7.60 23.25
CA ASN A 19 -2.90 -6.37 23.90
C ASN A 19 -2.24 -5.05 23.46
N GLY A 20 -2.86 -4.37 22.50
CA GLY A 20 -3.23 -2.94 22.50
C GLY A 20 -2.22 -1.80 22.81
N LYS A 21 -1.00 -2.05 23.26
CA LYS A 21 -0.06 -1.00 23.74
C LYS A 21 1.18 -0.80 22.87
N ASP A 22 1.38 -1.60 21.82
CA ASP A 22 2.66 -1.64 21.09
C ASP A 22 2.66 -0.97 19.70
N VAL A 23 1.69 -0.10 19.41
CA VAL A 23 1.71 0.71 18.17
C VAL A 23 2.87 1.73 18.12
N ALA A 24 3.54 1.99 19.24
CA ALA A 24 4.69 2.90 19.32
C ALA A 24 6.02 2.24 18.87
N PHE A 25 6.14 0.91 18.97
CA PHE A 25 7.33 0.17 18.52
C PHE A 25 7.49 0.24 17.00
N PHE A 26 6.38 0.06 16.27
CA PHE A 26 6.34 0.09 14.80
C PHE A 26 6.49 1.49 14.18
N ARG A 27 6.42 2.56 14.99
CA ARG A 27 6.72 3.93 14.52
C ARG A 27 8.23 4.20 14.42
N ARG A 28 9.07 3.45 15.14
CA ARG A 28 10.53 3.62 15.17
C ARG A 28 11.30 2.75 14.17
N HIS A 29 10.65 1.80 13.49
CA HIS A 29 11.29 0.89 12.53
C HIS A 29 10.60 0.91 11.15
N PRO A 30 11.09 1.71 10.18
CA PRO A 30 10.44 1.88 8.87
C PRO A 30 10.40 0.59 8.02
N ALA A 31 11.31 -0.35 8.25
CA ALA A 31 11.37 -1.63 7.53
C ALA A 31 10.18 -2.56 7.84
N LEU A 32 9.57 -2.44 9.02
CA LEU A 32 8.45 -3.29 9.46
C LEU A 32 7.08 -2.68 9.15
N ARG A 33 7.05 -1.47 8.57
CA ARG A 33 5.81 -0.73 8.29
C ARG A 33 4.95 -1.38 7.19
N GLY A 34 5.57 -2.13 6.28
CA GLY A 34 4.87 -2.87 5.22
C GLY A 34 4.06 -4.07 5.71
N TRP A 35 4.54 -4.75 6.76
CA TRP A 35 3.91 -5.96 7.30
C TRP A 35 2.56 -5.69 7.95
N LEU A 36 2.43 -4.57 8.68
CA LEU A 36 1.19 -4.21 9.38
C LEU A 36 0.03 -3.90 8.40
N LEU A 37 0.32 -3.28 7.26
CA LEU A 37 -0.70 -2.93 6.26
C LEU A 37 -1.21 -4.14 5.47
N LEU A 38 -0.39 -5.18 5.29
CA LEU A 38 -0.80 -6.44 4.66
C LEU A 38 -1.73 -7.25 5.58
N ALA A 39 -1.41 -7.32 6.88
CA ALA A 39 -2.18 -8.07 7.87
C ALA A 39 -3.59 -7.51 8.11
N MET A 40 -3.78 -6.18 8.00
CA MET A 40 -5.09 -5.54 8.18
C MET A 40 -5.86 -5.33 6.86
N SER A 41 -5.30 -5.71 5.71
CA SER A 41 -5.98 -5.55 4.43
C SER A 41 -6.99 -6.68 4.20
N SER A 42 -8.16 -6.33 3.69
CA SER A 42 -9.19 -7.32 3.31
C SER A 42 -8.62 -8.37 2.32
N HIS A 43 -9.00 -9.63 2.52
CA HIS A 43 -8.69 -10.72 1.59
C HIS A 43 -9.39 -10.49 0.23
N LYS A 44 -8.61 -10.11 -0.78
CA LYS A 44 -9.06 -9.86 -2.16
C LYS A 44 -8.45 -10.84 -3.13
N THR A 45 -9.19 -11.22 -4.17
CA THR A 45 -8.67 -12.07 -5.25
C THR A 45 -7.56 -11.36 -6.02
N PHE A 46 -6.69 -12.15 -6.68
CA PHE A 46 -5.58 -11.61 -7.47
C PHE A 46 -6.04 -10.68 -8.60
N ARG A 47 -7.16 -11.02 -9.26
CA ARG A 47 -7.77 -10.20 -10.31
C ARG A 47 -8.17 -8.82 -9.79
N ILE A 48 -8.81 -8.74 -8.61
CA ILE A 48 -9.18 -7.47 -7.97
C ILE A 48 -7.93 -6.68 -7.58
N LYS A 49 -6.92 -7.33 -6.99
CA LYS A 49 -5.64 -6.68 -6.64
C LYS A 49 -4.96 -6.05 -7.86
N ARG A 50 -4.90 -6.77 -8.99
CA ARG A 50 -4.37 -6.25 -10.26
C ARG A 50 -5.18 -5.07 -10.78
N PHE A 51 -6.50 -5.14 -10.70
CA PHE A 51 -7.37 -4.03 -11.10
C PHE A 51 -7.11 -2.78 -10.25
N LEU A 52 -7.10 -2.92 -8.92
CA LEU A 52 -6.84 -1.82 -7.98
C LEU A 52 -5.47 -1.18 -8.23
N ALA A 53 -4.42 -2.00 -8.40
CA ALA A 53 -3.09 -1.52 -8.72
C ALA A 53 -3.05 -0.75 -10.05
N LYS A 54 -3.74 -1.24 -11.09
CA LYS A 54 -3.86 -0.53 -12.38
C LYS A 54 -4.59 0.81 -12.22
N LYS A 55 -5.70 0.86 -11.47
CA LYS A 55 -6.44 2.10 -11.21
C LYS A 55 -5.62 3.11 -10.42
N GLN A 56 -4.82 2.66 -9.46
CA GLN A 56 -3.89 3.53 -8.73
C GLN A 56 -2.82 4.10 -9.67
N LYS A 57 -2.19 3.28 -10.51
CA LYS A 57 -1.18 3.73 -11.49
C LYS A 57 -1.75 4.72 -12.53
N GLN A 58 -3.00 4.54 -12.96
CA GLN A 58 -3.66 5.45 -13.91
C GLN A 58 -4.00 6.82 -13.30
N ASN A 59 -4.18 6.90 -11.98
CA ASN A 59 -4.60 8.11 -11.28
C ASN A 59 -3.45 9.10 -11.01
N ARG A 60 -2.67 9.42 -12.04
CA ARG A 60 -1.49 10.30 -11.99
C ARG A 60 -1.68 11.58 -12.82
N PRO A 61 -0.98 12.68 -12.49
CA PRO A 61 -1.06 13.91 -13.28
C PRO A 61 -0.32 13.74 -14.62
N ILE A 62 -0.57 14.65 -15.56
CA ILE A 62 0.11 14.64 -16.86
C ILE A 62 1.57 15.13 -16.68
N PRO A 63 2.56 14.43 -17.24
CA PRO A 63 3.95 14.89 -17.26
C PRO A 63 4.13 16.24 -17.95
N GLN A 64 5.04 17.07 -17.43
CA GLN A 64 5.24 18.44 -17.91
C GLN A 64 5.65 18.52 -19.39
N TRP A 65 6.57 17.65 -19.83
CA TRP A 65 7.03 17.64 -21.23
C TRP A 65 5.92 17.35 -22.25
N ILE A 66 4.85 16.65 -21.85
CA ILE A 66 3.67 16.45 -22.71
C ILE A 66 2.93 17.77 -22.91
N ARG A 67 2.83 18.61 -21.88
CA ARG A 67 2.22 19.94 -21.97
C ARG A 67 3.01 20.89 -22.86
N MET A 68 4.32 20.69 -22.96
CA MET A 68 5.23 21.53 -23.76
C MET A 68 5.26 21.12 -25.25
N LYS A 69 4.63 20.00 -25.64
CA LYS A 69 4.55 19.62 -27.05
C LYS A 69 3.71 20.62 -27.84
N THR A 70 4.26 21.11 -28.95
CA THR A 70 3.58 22.01 -29.90
C THR A 70 2.30 21.34 -30.44
N GLY A 71 1.23 22.12 -30.57
CA GLY A 71 -0.06 21.63 -31.08
C GLY A 71 -0.87 20.77 -30.11
N ASN A 72 -0.39 20.54 -28.88
CA ASN A 72 -1.11 19.73 -27.89
C ASN A 72 -2.19 20.53 -27.15
N LYS A 73 -3.45 20.09 -27.24
CA LYS A 73 -4.60 20.68 -26.53
C LYS A 73 -4.79 20.14 -25.11
N ILE A 74 -4.15 19.04 -24.74
CA ILE A 74 -4.34 18.36 -23.46
C ILE A 74 -3.62 19.12 -22.33
N ARG A 75 -4.37 19.61 -21.33
CA ARG A 75 -3.80 20.36 -20.18
C ARG A 75 -3.79 19.58 -18.86
N TYR A 76 -4.79 18.74 -18.63
CA TYR A 76 -4.94 17.93 -17.42
C TYR A 76 -5.50 16.55 -17.76
N ASN A 77 -5.36 15.59 -16.84
CA ASN A 77 -5.91 14.25 -17.00
C ASN A 77 -7.41 14.26 -16.64
N SER A 78 -8.27 14.35 -17.64
CA SER A 78 -9.73 14.35 -17.45
C SER A 78 -10.28 13.09 -16.78
N LYS A 79 -9.54 11.98 -16.84
CA LYS A 79 -9.91 10.69 -16.22
C LYS A 79 -9.33 10.53 -14.80
N ARG A 80 -8.66 11.55 -14.25
CA ARG A 80 -8.15 11.53 -12.88
C ARG A 80 -9.33 11.45 -11.90
N ARG A 81 -9.19 10.64 -10.86
CA ARG A 81 -10.26 10.30 -9.91
C ARG A 81 -9.87 10.66 -8.49
N HIS A 82 -10.80 11.18 -7.69
CA HIS A 82 -10.64 11.28 -6.24
C HIS A 82 -11.48 10.21 -5.54
N TRP A 83 -10.90 9.50 -4.57
CA TRP A 83 -11.55 8.33 -3.96
C TRP A 83 -12.80 8.66 -3.15
N ARG A 84 -12.92 9.89 -2.61
CA ARG A 84 -14.13 10.32 -1.91
C ARG A 84 -15.26 10.79 -2.83
N ARG A 85 -14.96 11.15 -4.10
CA ARG A 85 -15.95 11.74 -5.01
C ARG A 85 -16.59 10.71 -5.93
N THR A 86 -15.83 9.73 -6.40
CA THR A 86 -16.33 8.71 -7.34
C THR A 86 -15.77 7.34 -7.02
N ASN A 87 -16.61 6.32 -7.03
CA ASN A 87 -16.24 4.94 -6.68
C ASN A 87 -15.76 4.14 -7.90
N LEU A 88 -15.09 3.01 -7.66
CA LEU A 88 -14.50 2.18 -8.73
C LEU A 88 -15.47 1.15 -9.36
N GLY A 89 -16.62 0.90 -8.72
CA GLY A 89 -17.60 -0.11 -9.16
C GLY A 89 -16.95 -1.49 -9.27
N LEU A 90 -16.57 -2.07 -8.13
CA LEU A 90 -15.87 -3.35 -8.02
C LEU A 90 -16.72 -4.38 -7.29
#